data_AF-A0A822ZGF3-F1
#
_entry.id   AF-A0A822ZGF3-F1
#
_cell.length_a   1.000
_cell.length_b   1.000
_cell.length_c   1.000
_cell.angle_alpha   90.00
_cell.angle_beta   90.00
_cell.angle_gamma   90.00
#
_symmetry.space_group_name_H-M   'P 1'
#
loop_
_entity.id
_entity.type
_entity.pdbx_description
1 polymer ?
#
loop_
_entity_poly.entity_id
_entity_poly.type
_entity_poly.pdbx_seq_one_letter_code
_entity_poly.pdbx_strand_id
1 'polypeptide(L)'
;MAIGFFALALFLFLGLDFEQGSPTPASAASEGVEVTYGTVLKLMHERTKFRLHSHEVPYGSGSGQQSVTGFPNVDDSNSYWIVKPVPDPSAKQGDKIKSGTLIRLQHMRTRRWLHSHLHASPISGNLEVG
;
A
#
# COMPACT_ATOMS: atom_id res chain seq x y z
N MET A 1 -42.61 -27.04 -0.11
CA MET A 1 -41.36 -26.75 -0.84
C MET A 1 -40.75 -25.42 -0.36
N ALA A 2 -40.29 -25.37 0.89
CA ALA A 2 -39.72 -24.13 1.49
C ALA A 2 -38.42 -24.40 2.29
N ILE A 3 -38.17 -25.66 2.67
CA ILE A 3 -37.03 -26.06 3.49
C ILE A 3 -35.72 -26.07 2.66
N GLY A 4 -35.80 -26.39 1.36
CA GLY A 4 -34.63 -26.42 0.47
C GLY A 4 -34.02 -25.04 0.21
N PHE A 5 -34.83 -23.97 0.18
CA PHE A 5 -34.34 -22.62 -0.04
C PHE A 5 -33.62 -22.04 1.19
N PHE A 6 -34.04 -22.43 2.40
CA PHE A 6 -33.40 -21.97 3.63
C PHE A 6 -32.01 -22.59 3.83
N ALA A 7 -31.86 -23.89 3.49
CA ALA A 7 -30.56 -24.57 3.55
C ALA A 7 -29.56 -24.03 2.51
N LEU A 8 -30.02 -23.72 1.29
CA LEU A 8 -29.18 -23.12 0.26
C LEU A 8 -28.76 -21.69 0.62
N ALA A 9 -29.66 -20.89 1.21
CA ALA A 9 -29.35 -19.56 1.70
C ALA A 9 -28.35 -19.59 2.87
N LEU A 10 -28.48 -20.54 3.80
CA LEU A 10 -27.53 -20.73 4.90
C LEU A 10 -26.15 -21.18 4.41
N PHE A 11 -26.11 -22.06 3.40
CA PHE A 11 -24.87 -22.53 2.78
C PHE A 11 -24.18 -21.44 1.95
N LEU A 12 -24.94 -20.56 1.30
CA LEU A 12 -24.40 -19.37 0.63
C LEU A 12 -23.93 -18.32 1.64
N PHE A 13 -24.63 -18.12 2.76
CA PHE A 13 -24.20 -17.19 3.82
C PHE A 13 -22.99 -17.69 4.62
N LEU A 14 -22.88 -19.00 4.88
CA LEU A 14 -21.76 -19.59 5.63
C LEU A 14 -20.59 -20.02 4.72
N GLY A 15 -20.83 -20.27 3.44
CA GLY A 15 -19.84 -20.76 2.48
C GLY A 15 -19.10 -19.68 1.71
N LEU A 16 -19.59 -18.43 1.71
CA LEU A 16 -18.96 -17.31 0.99
C LEU A 16 -18.01 -16.46 1.82
N ASP A 17 -17.91 -16.68 3.13
CA ASP A 17 -17.15 -15.79 4.04
C ASP A 17 -15.79 -16.34 4.53
N PHE A 18 -15.17 -17.29 3.82
CA PHE A 18 -13.79 -17.66 4.17
C PHE A 18 -12.90 -18.03 2.97
N GLU A 19 -12.76 -17.10 2.04
CA GLU A 19 -11.46 -16.85 1.40
C GLU A 19 -10.82 -15.63 2.10
N GLN A 20 -10.67 -15.72 3.43
CA GLN A 20 -9.78 -14.79 4.13
C GLN A 20 -8.37 -15.21 3.72
N GLY A 21 -7.93 -14.60 2.61
CA GLY A 21 -6.70 -14.90 1.90
C GLY A 21 -5.64 -15.35 2.86
N SER A 22 -5.31 -16.64 2.78
CA SER A 22 -4.20 -17.23 3.52
C SER A 22 -3.04 -16.26 3.43
N PRO A 23 -2.47 -15.76 4.54
CA PRO A 23 -1.24 -15.01 4.46
C PRO A 23 -0.20 -16.01 4.01
N THR A 24 -0.01 -16.14 2.70
CA THR A 24 1.23 -16.71 2.18
C THR A 24 2.33 -15.92 2.89
N PRO A 25 3.21 -16.59 3.65
CA PRO A 25 4.24 -15.90 4.38
C PRO A 25 5.12 -15.22 3.33
N ALA A 26 4.90 -13.92 3.15
CA ALA A 26 5.78 -13.08 2.38
C ALA A 26 7.06 -13.03 3.18
N SER A 27 8.11 -13.71 2.71
CA SER A 27 9.42 -13.51 3.31
C SER A 27 9.78 -12.04 3.15
N ALA A 28 10.10 -11.39 4.26
CA ALA A 28 10.81 -10.13 4.19
C ALA A 28 12.14 -10.35 3.43
N ALA A 29 12.72 -9.26 2.92
CA ALA A 29 14.09 -9.32 2.42
C ALA A 29 14.99 -9.90 3.52
N SER A 30 15.97 -10.72 3.13
CA SER A 30 16.95 -11.25 4.07
C SER A 30 17.67 -10.11 4.80
N GLU A 31 18.04 -10.35 6.06
CA GLU A 31 18.83 -9.36 6.80
C GLU A 31 20.12 -9.01 6.04
N GLY A 32 20.48 -7.73 6.03
CA GLY A 32 21.66 -7.21 5.34
C GLY A 32 21.45 -6.80 3.87
N VAL A 33 20.23 -6.90 3.32
CA VAL A 33 19.93 -6.34 1.99
C VAL A 33 19.89 -4.81 2.06
N GLU A 34 20.78 -4.17 1.30
CA GLU A 34 20.90 -2.71 1.27
C GLU A 34 19.87 -2.09 0.30
N VAL A 35 19.17 -1.05 0.75
CA VAL A 35 18.24 -0.26 -0.08
C VAL A 35 19.00 0.92 -0.68
N THR A 36 18.88 1.10 -1.99
CA THR A 36 19.53 2.16 -2.77
C THR A 36 18.50 2.98 -3.53
N TYR A 37 18.90 4.13 -4.07
CA TYR A 37 18.01 4.85 -4.99
C TYR A 37 17.67 3.96 -6.20
N GLY A 38 16.39 3.92 -6.56
CA GLY A 38 15.87 3.05 -7.61
C GLY A 38 15.43 1.68 -7.14
N THR A 39 15.69 1.28 -5.87
CA THR A 39 15.08 0.08 -5.30
C THR A 39 13.54 0.18 -5.36
N VAL A 40 12.91 -0.89 -5.84
CA VAL A 40 11.46 -1.08 -5.81
C VAL A 40 11.13 -1.98 -4.63
N LEU A 41 10.22 -1.52 -3.77
CA LEU A 41 9.88 -2.20 -2.52
C LEU A 41 8.40 -2.11 -2.19
N LYS A 42 7.95 -2.92 -1.23
CA LYS A 42 6.65 -2.79 -0.57
C LYS A 42 6.90 -2.41 0.89
N LEU A 43 6.27 -1.34 1.38
CA LEU A 43 6.34 -0.97 2.80
C LEU A 43 5.21 -1.65 3.54
N MET A 44 5.54 -2.48 4.55
CA MET A 44 4.56 -3.15 5.39
C MET A 44 4.43 -2.42 6.73
N HIS A 45 3.20 -2.05 7.09
CA HIS A 45 2.91 -1.54 8.42
C HIS A 45 3.07 -2.66 9.46
N GLU A 46 3.93 -2.46 10.45
CA GLU A 46 4.36 -3.52 11.37
C GLU A 46 3.20 -4.15 12.14
N ARG A 47 2.25 -3.36 12.66
CA ARG A 47 1.19 -3.88 13.53
C ARG A 47 0.08 -4.59 12.75
N THR A 48 -0.37 -4.03 11.62
CA THR A 48 -1.50 -4.60 10.85
C THR A 48 -1.06 -5.53 9.73
N LYS A 49 0.22 -5.52 9.37
CA LYS A 49 0.81 -6.25 8.23
C LYS A 49 0.27 -5.84 6.85
N PHE A 50 -0.47 -4.74 6.78
CA PHE A 50 -0.96 -4.18 5.52
C PHE A 50 0.18 -3.44 4.82
N ARG A 51 0.17 -3.45 3.48
CA ARG A 51 1.19 -2.78 2.67
C ARG A 51 0.69 -1.43 2.18
N LEU A 52 1.60 -0.46 2.13
CA LEU A 52 1.31 0.84 1.51
C LEU A 52 0.88 0.63 0.07
N HIS A 53 -0.31 1.11 -0.27
CA HIS A 53 -0.99 0.82 -1.53
C HIS A 53 -1.62 2.08 -2.11
N SER A 54 -1.69 2.16 -3.44
CA SER A 54 -2.45 3.21 -4.13
C SER A 54 -3.05 2.74 -5.46
N HIS A 55 -4.11 3.40 -5.92
CA HIS A 55 -4.76 3.08 -7.18
C HIS A 55 -5.47 4.31 -7.77
N GLU A 56 -5.96 4.21 -9.01
CA GLU A 56 -6.56 5.34 -9.75
C GLU A 56 -7.98 5.70 -9.28
N VAL A 57 -8.20 5.75 -7.96
CA VAL A 57 -9.42 6.24 -7.35
C VAL A 57 -9.05 7.35 -6.36
N PRO A 58 -9.58 8.57 -6.56
CA PRO A 58 -9.34 9.69 -5.64
C PRO A 58 -10.19 9.58 -4.37
N TYR A 59 -9.82 10.34 -3.34
CA TYR A 59 -10.72 10.57 -2.20
C TYR A 59 -11.94 11.39 -2.63
N GLY A 60 -13.10 11.11 -2.02
CA GLY A 60 -14.32 11.91 -2.20
C GLY A 60 -14.39 13.15 -1.29
N SER A 61 -13.44 13.29 -0.37
CA SER A 61 -13.31 14.38 0.59
C SER A 61 -11.88 14.93 0.59
N GLY A 62 -11.60 15.92 1.43
CA GLY A 62 -10.25 16.44 1.61
C GLY A 62 -9.76 17.12 0.33
N SER A 63 -8.62 16.67 -0.20
CA SER A 63 -8.03 17.29 -1.39
C SER A 63 -8.59 16.78 -2.72
N GLY A 64 -9.28 15.64 -2.72
CA GLY A 64 -9.69 14.95 -3.95
C GLY A 64 -8.53 14.33 -4.75
N GLN A 65 -7.33 14.25 -4.17
CA GLN A 65 -6.18 13.56 -4.79
C GLN A 65 -6.35 12.03 -4.76
N GLN A 66 -5.45 11.34 -5.45
CA GLN A 66 -5.36 9.88 -5.46
C GLN A 66 -5.35 9.33 -4.02
N SER A 67 -6.12 8.26 -3.78
CA SER A 67 -6.15 7.66 -2.45
C SER A 67 -4.91 6.80 -2.17
N VAL A 68 -4.49 6.78 -0.92
CA VAL A 68 -3.40 5.95 -0.39
C VAL A 68 -3.93 5.16 0.80
N THR A 69 -3.80 3.84 0.75
CA THR A 69 -4.39 2.95 1.76
C THR A 69 -3.38 1.90 2.23
N GLY A 70 -3.78 1.12 3.24
CA GLY A 70 -3.15 -0.16 3.53
C GLY A 70 -3.89 -1.29 2.82
N PHE A 71 -3.17 -2.20 2.15
CA PHE A 71 -3.76 -3.36 1.48
C PHE A 71 -3.22 -4.69 2.04
N PRO A 72 -4.08 -5.69 2.32
CA PRO A 72 -3.64 -6.93 2.99
C PRO A 72 -2.95 -7.91 2.05
N ASN A 73 -3.32 -7.95 0.76
CA ASN A 73 -2.77 -8.94 -0.17
C ASN A 73 -1.26 -8.71 -0.38
N VAL A 74 -0.49 -9.78 -0.19
CA VAL A 74 0.95 -9.79 -0.40
C VAL A 74 1.30 -9.57 -1.86
N ASP A 75 0.55 -10.21 -2.76
CA ASP A 75 0.83 -10.24 -4.20
C ASP A 75 0.03 -9.18 -4.96
N ASP A 76 0.10 -7.95 -4.46
CA ASP A 76 -0.51 -6.79 -5.11
C ASP A 76 0.57 -5.94 -5.79
N SER A 77 0.40 -5.70 -7.10
CA SER A 77 1.31 -4.87 -7.90
C SER A 77 1.22 -3.38 -7.53
N ASN A 78 0.15 -2.98 -6.87
CA ASN A 78 -0.14 -1.60 -6.48
C ASN A 78 0.45 -1.22 -5.13
N SER A 79 1.15 -2.17 -4.54
CA SER A 79 1.95 -1.99 -3.33
C SER A 79 3.42 -1.75 -3.65
N TYR A 80 3.80 -1.65 -4.93
CA TYR A 80 5.18 -1.36 -5.34
C TYR A 80 5.46 0.14 -5.42
N TRP A 81 6.50 0.56 -4.70
CA TRP A 81 7.00 1.93 -4.64
C TRP A 81 8.47 1.95 -5.00
N ILE A 82 8.90 2.90 -5.84
CA ILE A 82 10.31 3.14 -6.14
C ILE A 82 10.85 4.26 -5.27
N VAL A 83 12.00 4.01 -4.65
CA VAL A 83 12.71 5.01 -3.85
C VAL A 83 13.48 5.95 -4.79
N LYS A 84 13.28 7.25 -4.64
CA LYS A 84 13.93 8.29 -5.44
C LYS A 84 14.58 9.33 -4.52
N PRO A 85 15.70 9.94 -4.95
CA PRO A 85 16.23 11.09 -4.25
C PRO A 85 15.28 12.28 -4.37
N VAL A 86 15.40 13.25 -3.46
CA VAL A 86 14.96 14.63 -3.74
C VAL A 86 15.63 15.14 -5.02
N PRO A 87 15.07 16.12 -5.75
CA PRO A 87 15.73 16.65 -6.96
C PRO A 87 17.14 17.15 -6.65
N ASP A 88 18.13 16.35 -7.03
CA ASP A 88 19.56 16.58 -6.81
C ASP A 88 20.31 16.02 -8.03
N PRO A 89 21.01 16.87 -8.80
CA PRO A 89 21.78 16.44 -9.97
C PRO A 89 22.93 15.48 -9.64
N SER A 90 23.40 15.45 -8.39
CA SER A 90 24.52 14.60 -7.98
C SER A 90 24.08 13.16 -7.70
N ALA A 91 22.85 12.97 -7.22
CA ALA A 91 22.29 11.68 -6.81
C ALA A 91 21.98 10.78 -8.01
N LYS A 92 22.38 9.51 -7.92
CA LYS A 92 22.24 8.51 -8.98
C LYS A 92 21.49 7.29 -8.49
N GLN A 93 20.89 6.57 -9.43
CA GLN A 93 20.35 5.24 -9.14
C GLN A 93 21.49 4.30 -8.71
N GLY A 94 21.25 3.51 -7.66
CA GLY A 94 22.25 2.65 -7.03
C GLY A 94 23.01 3.31 -5.87
N ASP A 95 22.91 4.63 -5.66
CA ASP A 95 23.54 5.25 -4.49
C ASP A 95 22.90 4.76 -3.20
N LYS A 96 23.75 4.53 -2.19
CA LYS A 96 23.36 4.08 -0.85
C LYS A 96 22.58 5.16 -0.12
N ILE A 97 21.49 4.77 0.53
CA ILE A 97 20.64 5.68 1.31
C ILE A 97 21.06 5.60 2.77
N LYS A 98 21.62 6.70 3.30
CA LYS A 98 21.98 6.78 4.72
C LYS A 98 20.76 7.05 5.57
N SER A 99 20.77 6.57 6.82
CA SER A 99 19.73 6.90 7.80
C SER A 99 19.57 8.42 7.94
N GLY A 100 18.32 8.88 8.07
CA GLY A 100 17.97 10.31 8.13
C GLY A 100 17.96 11.04 6.79
N THR A 101 18.25 10.37 5.67
CA THR A 101 18.21 10.98 4.33
C THR A 101 16.78 11.21 3.88
N LEU A 102 16.50 12.38 3.31
CA LEU A 102 15.21 12.68 2.70
C LEU A 102 15.07 11.94 1.37
N ILE A 103 13.99 11.19 1.24
CA ILE A 103 13.66 10.41 0.04
C ILE A 103 12.27 10.78 -0.46
N ARG A 104 11.98 10.36 -1.70
CA ARG A 104 10.64 10.37 -2.27
C ARG A 104 10.24 8.96 -2.64
N LEU A 105 8.96 8.63 -2.45
CA LEU A 105 8.37 7.37 -2.89
C LEU A 105 7.45 7.66 -4.06
N GLN A 106 7.72 7.03 -5.20
CA GLN A 106 6.84 7.10 -6.36
C GLN A 106 6.11 5.78 -6.52
N HIS A 107 4.79 5.83 -6.66
CA HIS A 107 3.98 4.65 -6.92
C HIS A 107 4.26 4.13 -8.33
N MET A 108 4.60 2.84 -8.45
CA MET A 108 5.09 2.28 -9.71
C MET A 108 4.04 2.29 -10.83
N ARG A 109 2.78 1.99 -10.50
CA ARG A 109 1.71 1.89 -11.50
C ARG A 109 1.26 3.26 -12.00
N THR A 110 0.97 4.20 -11.10
CA THR A 110 0.35 5.50 -11.45
C THR A 110 1.36 6.63 -11.61
N ARG A 111 2.64 6.40 -11.27
CA ARG A 111 3.73 7.39 -11.30
C ARG A 111 3.50 8.62 -10.41
N ARG A 112 2.48 8.58 -9.53
CA ARG A 112 2.22 9.61 -8.53
C ARG A 112 3.20 9.49 -7.36
N TRP A 113 3.40 10.60 -6.67
CA TRP A 113 4.27 10.67 -5.49
C TRP A 113 3.43 10.49 -4.24
N LEU A 114 3.98 9.80 -3.23
CA LEU A 114 3.39 9.84 -1.90
C LEU A 114 3.47 11.27 -1.36
N HIS A 115 2.32 11.86 -1.04
CA HIS A 115 2.19 13.26 -0.68
C HIS A 115 1.35 13.45 0.58
N SER A 116 1.60 14.55 1.29
CA SER A 116 0.78 15.00 2.41
C SER A 116 0.77 16.52 2.45
N HIS A 117 -0.30 17.07 3.03
CA HIS A 117 -0.64 18.49 3.00
C HIS A 117 -1.69 18.83 4.07
N LEU A 118 -2.11 20.09 4.13
CA LEU A 118 -3.05 20.62 5.13
C LEU A 118 -4.52 20.33 4.81
N HIS A 119 -4.84 19.07 4.52
CA HIS A 119 -6.21 18.55 4.39
C HIS A 119 -6.49 17.46 5.43
N ALA A 120 -7.75 17.29 5.81
CA ALA A 120 -8.17 16.25 6.74
C ALA A 120 -8.36 14.90 6.03
N SER A 121 -7.81 13.83 6.62
CA SER A 121 -7.97 12.45 6.19
C SER A 121 -9.42 11.98 6.32
N PRO A 122 -9.88 11.08 5.43
CA PRO A 122 -11.31 10.76 5.29
C PRO A 122 -11.95 10.06 6.50
N ILE A 123 -11.17 9.40 7.37
CA ILE A 123 -11.71 8.63 8.50
C ILE A 123 -11.42 9.32 9.84
N SER A 124 -10.16 9.68 10.09
CA SER A 124 -9.72 10.13 11.41
C SER A 124 -9.64 11.65 11.57
N GLY A 125 -9.67 12.41 10.47
CA GLY A 125 -9.44 13.86 10.51
C GLY A 125 -7.97 14.29 10.73
N ASN A 126 -7.02 13.35 10.89
CA ASN A 126 -5.58 13.64 10.84
C ASN A 126 -5.16 14.21 9.48
N LEU A 127 -3.92 14.67 9.31
CA LEU A 127 -3.43 15.13 8.01
C LEU A 127 -3.56 14.03 6.94
N GLU A 128 -4.12 14.40 5.80
CA GLU A 128 -4.32 13.53 4.66
C GLU A 128 -2.97 13.12 4.04
N VAL A 129 -2.89 11.85 3.65
CA VAL A 129 -1.84 11.30 2.81
C VAL A 129 -2.50 10.76 1.54
N GLY A 130 -2.03 11.23 0.38
CA GLY A 130 -2.57 10.96 -0.96
C GLY A 130 -1.48 10.91 -2.03
#